data_AF-A0A976JLK1-F1
#
_entry.id   AF-A0A976JLK1-F1
#
_cell.length_a   1.000
_cell.length_b   1.000
_cell.length_c   1.000
_cell.angle_alpha   90.00
_cell.angle_beta   90.00
_cell.angle_gamma   90.00
#
_symmetry.space_group_name_H-M   'P 1'
#
loop_
_entity.id
_entity.type
_entity.pdbx_description
1 polymer ?
#
loop_
_entity_poly.entity_id
_entity_poly.type
_entity_poly.pdbx_seq_one_letter_code
_entity_poly.pdbx_strand_id
1 'polypeptide(L)'
;MMSEKKKTLIEREEGQSTIEFIVVFVLMFGFMFVYLKIALNFARGYMTHYATFQAARAFLVYDRNSTSDTNTDTMAATRAKEVFKRYMKHNQGDPTFNNPPSDDTAARLYVGAIMKYQEKFSFGFPFASLDPMEMISEAFLGREPTKQTCLERTCKAVRDLGAPSCDGAGGTPHHTLSDNGC
;
A
#
# COMPACT_ATOMS: atom_id res chain seq x y z
N MET A 1 -78.52 -19.96 30.62
CA MET A 1 -77.23 -20.65 30.81
C MET A 1 -76.90 -21.39 29.51
N MET A 2 -76.35 -20.67 28.52
CA MET A 2 -75.90 -21.25 27.24
C MET A 2 -74.40 -21.03 27.13
N SER A 3 -73.67 -22.14 27.14
CA SER A 3 -72.21 -22.21 27.05
C SER A 3 -71.78 -21.87 25.63
N GLU A 4 -70.98 -20.80 25.49
CA GLU A 4 -70.27 -20.47 24.26
C GLU A 4 -69.32 -21.62 23.89
N LYS A 5 -69.56 -22.24 22.73
CA LYS A 5 -68.60 -23.13 22.09
C LYS A 5 -67.39 -22.31 21.65
N LYS A 6 -66.30 -22.40 22.42
CA LYS A 6 -64.97 -21.92 22.03
C LYS A 6 -64.50 -22.74 20.83
N LYS A 7 -64.70 -22.20 19.62
CA LYS A 7 -64.06 -22.71 18.39
C LYS A 7 -62.55 -22.51 18.55
N THR A 8 -61.83 -23.60 18.78
CA THR A 8 -60.38 -23.65 18.58
C THR A 8 -60.10 -23.49 17.10
N LEU A 9 -59.83 -22.25 16.67
CA LEU A 9 -59.18 -21.94 15.41
C LEU A 9 -57.74 -22.48 15.49
N ILE A 10 -57.56 -23.74 15.12
CA ILE A 10 -56.28 -24.22 14.63
C ILE A 10 -56.39 -24.08 13.12
N GLU A 11 -56.03 -22.91 12.61
CA GLU A 11 -55.85 -22.71 11.17
C GLU A 11 -54.73 -23.66 10.72
N ARG A 12 -55.03 -24.48 9.71
CA ARG A 12 -54.05 -25.37 9.09
C ARG A 12 -53.09 -24.53 8.27
N GLU A 13 -51.96 -24.17 8.87
CA GLU A 13 -50.82 -23.46 8.26
C GLU A 13 -49.97 -24.40 7.36
N GLU A 14 -50.62 -25.21 6.52
CA GLU A 14 -49.94 -26.06 5.55
C GLU A 14 -49.34 -25.19 4.42
N GLY A 15 -48.08 -24.79 4.60
CA GLY A 15 -47.33 -23.97 3.63
C GLY A 15 -46.55 -22.80 4.25
N GLN A 16 -46.98 -22.29 5.41
CA GLN A 16 -46.27 -21.25 6.17
C GLN A 16 -44.87 -21.74 6.58
N SER A 17 -44.76 -23.01 7.00
CA SER A 17 -43.49 -23.62 7.38
C SER A 17 -42.48 -23.65 6.22
N THR A 18 -42.94 -23.87 4.98
CA THR A 18 -42.05 -23.86 3.80
C THR A 18 -41.59 -22.45 3.47
N ILE A 19 -42.47 -21.46 3.57
CA ILE A 19 -42.13 -20.05 3.32
C ILE A 19 -41.14 -19.55 4.39
N GLU A 20 -41.41 -19.82 5.67
CA GLU A 20 -40.52 -19.47 6.77
C GLU A 20 -39.14 -20.13 6.61
N PHE A 21 -39.10 -21.41 6.24
CA PHE A 21 -37.86 -22.11 5.94
C PHE A 21 -37.07 -21.44 4.80
N ILE A 22 -37.73 -21.09 3.69
CA ILE A 22 -37.07 -20.42 2.56
C ILE A 22 -36.52 -19.05 2.98
N VAL A 23 -37.29 -18.27 3.75
CA VAL A 23 -36.85 -16.94 4.20
C VAL A 23 -35.62 -17.03 5.11
N VAL A 24 -35.64 -17.94 6.10
CA VAL A 24 -34.50 -18.15 7.00
C VAL A 24 -33.28 -18.69 6.22
N PHE A 25 -33.51 -19.60 5.26
CA PHE A 25 -32.46 -20.14 4.41
C PHE A 25 -31.79 -19.05 3.56
N VAL A 26 -32.58 -18.24 2.85
CA VAL A 26 -32.08 -17.11 2.05
C VAL A 26 -31.34 -16.11 2.93
N LEU A 27 -31.84 -15.83 4.13
CA LEU A 27 -31.20 -14.93 5.09
C LEU A 27 -29.84 -15.47 5.57
N MET A 28 -29.76 -16.76 5.91
CA MET A 28 -28.50 -17.41 6.30
C MET A 28 -27.46 -17.38 5.19
N PHE A 29 -27.82 -17.80 3.97
CA PHE A 29 -26.91 -17.76 2.82
C PHE A 29 -26.54 -16.32 2.45
N GLY A 30 -27.49 -15.38 2.56
CA GLY A 30 -27.26 -13.96 2.36
C GLY A 30 -26.16 -13.42 3.28
N PHE A 31 -26.25 -13.70 4.58
CA PHE A 31 -25.20 -13.33 5.53
C PHE A 31 -23.86 -14.00 5.21
N MET A 32 -23.87 -15.29 4.87
CA MET A 32 -22.64 -16.01 4.50
C MET A 32 -21.94 -15.34 3.30
N PHE A 33 -22.67 -14.98 2.25
CA PHE A 33 -22.10 -14.29 1.10
C PHE A 33 -21.60 -12.89 1.43
N VAL A 34 -22.29 -12.16 2.31
CA VAL A 34 -21.84 -10.86 2.81
C VAL A 34 -20.49 -11.00 3.50
N TYR A 35 -20.34 -11.92 4.45
CA TYR A 35 -19.07 -12.14 5.14
C TYR A 35 -17.96 -12.59 4.19
N LEU A 36 -18.26 -13.48 3.24
CA LEU A 36 -17.29 -13.91 2.24
C LEU A 36 -16.82 -12.75 1.36
N LYS A 37 -17.72 -11.84 0.98
CA LYS A 37 -17.37 -10.63 0.23
C LYS A 37 -16.48 -9.68 1.04
N ILE A 38 -16.82 -9.46 2.31
CA ILE A 38 -16.00 -8.65 3.22
C ILE A 38 -14.60 -9.25 3.34
N ALA A 39 -14.50 -10.56 3.60
CA ALA A 39 -13.23 -11.26 3.75
C ALA A 39 -12.37 -11.16 2.48
N LEU A 40 -12.95 -11.33 1.29
CA LEU A 40 -12.23 -11.17 0.03
C LEU A 40 -11.76 -9.73 -0.21
N ASN A 41 -12.57 -8.73 0.15
CA ASN A 41 -12.17 -7.32 0.04
C ASN A 41 -11.02 -6.99 1.00
N PHE A 42 -11.05 -7.49 2.23
CA PHE A 42 -9.93 -7.36 3.18
C PHE A 42 -8.67 -8.05 2.67
N ALA A 43 -8.79 -9.29 2.18
CA ALA A 43 -7.64 -10.01 1.63
C ALA A 43 -6.97 -9.25 0.47
N ARG A 44 -7.76 -8.64 -0.42
CA ARG A 44 -7.25 -7.77 -1.49
C ARG A 44 -6.56 -6.52 -0.93
N GLY A 45 -7.16 -5.87 0.06
CA GLY A 45 -6.58 -4.69 0.73
C GLY A 45 -5.26 -5.00 1.44
N TYR A 46 -5.12 -6.16 2.08
CA TYR A 46 -3.85 -6.58 2.67
C TYR A 46 -2.80 -6.90 1.61
N MET A 47 -3.18 -7.50 0.47
CA MET A 47 -2.27 -7.78 -0.64
C MET A 47 -1.72 -6.50 -1.29
N THR A 48 -2.59 -5.60 -1.76
CA THR A 48 -2.56 -4.16 -1.43
C THR A 48 -1.30 -3.57 -0.76
N HIS A 49 -1.44 -3.47 0.56
CA HIS A 49 -0.45 -2.93 1.47
C HIS A 49 0.86 -3.70 1.45
N TYR A 50 0.81 -5.03 1.37
CA TYR A 50 2.02 -5.85 1.31
C TYR A 50 2.84 -5.58 0.05
N ALA A 51 2.20 -5.52 -1.12
CA ALA A 51 2.86 -5.20 -2.37
C ALA A 51 3.44 -3.78 -2.36
N THR A 52 2.70 -2.81 -1.82
CA THR A 52 3.16 -1.42 -1.67
C THR A 52 4.39 -1.33 -0.75
N PHE A 53 4.38 -2.05 0.37
CA PHE A 53 5.51 -2.13 1.29
C PHE A 53 6.74 -2.76 0.62
N GLN A 54 6.57 -3.84 -0.15
CA GLN A 54 7.68 -4.46 -0.88
C GLN A 54 8.24 -3.54 -1.97
N ALA A 55 7.39 -2.77 -2.64
CA ALA A 55 7.82 -1.75 -3.59
C ALA A 55 8.63 -0.64 -2.89
N ALA A 56 8.17 -0.14 -1.74
CA ALA A 56 8.90 0.85 -0.94
C ALA A 56 10.28 0.33 -0.49
N ARG A 57 10.36 -0.93 -0.06
CA ARG A 57 11.65 -1.56 0.29
C ARG A 57 12.59 -1.67 -0.91
N ALA A 58 12.07 -2.10 -2.06
CA ALA A 58 12.85 -2.21 -3.29
C ALA A 58 13.35 -0.85 -3.77
N PHE A 59 12.55 0.22 -3.57
CA PHE A 59 12.95 1.59 -3.85
C PHE A 59 14.06 2.07 -2.92
N LEU A 60 13.97 1.77 -1.63
CA LEU A 60 14.97 2.14 -0.61
C LEU A 60 16.34 1.51 -0.89
N VAL A 61 16.38 0.21 -1.19
CA VAL A 61 17.65 -0.52 -1.30
C VAL A 61 18.30 -0.44 -2.67
N TYR A 62 17.61 0.12 -3.66
CA TYR A 62 18.18 0.24 -5.00
C TYR A 62 19.18 1.39 -5.04
N ASP A 63 20.45 1.03 -5.15
CA ASP A 63 21.52 1.94 -5.45
C ASP A 63 22.28 1.45 -6.68
N ARG A 64 22.56 2.38 -7.59
CA ARG A 64 23.38 2.12 -8.76
C ARG A 64 24.76 2.64 -8.43
N ASN A 65 25.76 1.76 -8.40
CA ASN A 65 27.17 2.10 -8.21
C ASN A 65 27.69 2.93 -9.41
N SER A 66 27.28 4.19 -9.47
CA SER A 66 27.44 5.14 -10.56
C SER A 66 28.11 6.38 -10.03
N THR A 67 28.99 6.98 -10.81
CA THR A 67 29.67 8.24 -10.48
C THR A 67 28.81 9.48 -10.76
N SER A 68 27.55 9.28 -11.15
CA SER A 68 26.58 10.34 -11.40
C SER A 68 25.24 9.99 -10.75
N ASP A 69 24.68 10.94 -10.00
CA ASP A 69 23.36 10.81 -9.37
C ASP A 69 22.19 10.94 -10.34
N THR A 70 22.47 11.30 -11.59
CA THR A 70 21.44 11.49 -12.61
C THR A 70 20.74 10.15 -12.92
N ASN A 71 19.45 10.07 -12.58
CA ASN A 71 18.52 8.96 -12.84
C ASN A 71 18.57 7.74 -11.90
N THR A 72 19.35 7.77 -10.80
CA THR A 72 19.36 6.67 -9.81
C THR A 72 17.96 6.45 -9.22
N ASP A 73 17.24 7.53 -8.90
CA ASP A 73 15.90 7.50 -8.33
C ASP A 73 14.82 7.01 -9.29
N THR A 74 14.93 7.39 -10.56
CA THR A 74 14.02 6.92 -11.62
C THR A 74 14.18 5.42 -11.85
N MET A 75 15.42 4.91 -11.78
CA MET A 75 15.70 3.48 -11.88
C MET A 75 15.23 2.72 -10.64
N ALA A 76 15.43 3.28 -9.44
CA ALA A 76 14.87 2.73 -8.20
C ALA A 76 13.35 2.60 -8.28
N ALA A 77 12.67 3.64 -8.76
CA ALA A 77 11.22 3.64 -8.95
C ALA A 77 10.78 2.58 -9.98
N THR A 78 11.52 2.45 -11.09
CA THR A 78 11.26 1.41 -12.09
C THR A 78 11.40 0.02 -11.49
N ARG A 79 12.47 -0.24 -10.75
CA ARG A 79 12.69 -1.53 -10.08
C ARG A 79 11.63 -1.83 -9.04
N ALA A 80 11.22 -0.83 -8.27
CA ALA A 80 10.15 -0.96 -7.29
C ALA A 80 8.79 -1.30 -7.94
N LYS A 81 8.48 -0.70 -9.10
CA LYS A 81 7.29 -1.07 -9.89
C LYS A 81 7.34 -2.51 -10.39
N GLU A 82 8.51 -3.00 -10.81
CA GLU A 82 8.67 -4.41 -11.20
C GLU A 82 8.42 -5.36 -10.02
N VAL A 83 8.92 -5.02 -8.83
CA VAL A 83 8.67 -5.81 -7.61
C VAL A 83 7.19 -5.80 -7.26
N PHE A 84 6.54 -4.64 -7.32
CA PHE A 84 5.10 -4.52 -7.10
C PHE A 84 4.28 -5.44 -8.03
N LYS A 85 4.61 -5.43 -9.33
CA LYS A 85 3.94 -6.25 -10.37
C LYS A 85 4.10 -7.76 -10.17
N ARG A 86 5.03 -8.23 -9.34
CA ARG A 86 5.13 -9.66 -8.99
C ARG A 86 4.04 -10.11 -8.02
N TYR A 87 3.55 -9.19 -7.19
CA TYR A 87 2.52 -9.47 -6.19
C TYR A 87 1.11 -9.14 -6.69
N MET A 88 1.00 -8.19 -7.62
CA MET A 88 -0.26 -7.68 -8.13
C MET A 88 -0.50 -8.13 -9.57
N LYS A 89 -1.74 -8.50 -9.91
CA LYS A 89 -2.09 -8.85 -11.30
C LYS A 89 -1.99 -7.62 -12.20
N HIS A 90 -1.75 -7.85 -13.49
CA HIS A 90 -1.34 -6.86 -14.51
C HIS A 90 -2.22 -5.59 -14.72
N ASN A 91 -3.31 -5.39 -13.97
CA ASN A 91 -4.28 -4.31 -14.18
C ASN A 91 -4.53 -3.41 -12.96
N GLN A 92 -3.83 -3.64 -11.85
CA GLN A 92 -3.81 -2.67 -10.74
C GLN A 92 -2.65 -1.73 -11.03
N GLY A 93 -2.94 -0.42 -11.15
CA GLY A 93 -2.01 0.60 -11.61
C GLY A 93 -0.65 0.61 -10.90
N ASP A 94 0.26 1.45 -11.38
CA ASP A 94 1.61 1.50 -10.82
C ASP A 94 1.66 2.32 -9.52
N PRO A 95 2.44 1.90 -8.52
CA PRO A 95 2.71 2.73 -7.35
C PRO A 95 3.46 3.99 -7.77
N THR A 96 3.13 5.10 -7.11
CA THR A 96 3.84 6.37 -7.22
C THR A 96 4.83 6.50 -6.06
N PHE A 97 5.87 7.31 -6.25
CA PHE A 97 6.94 7.46 -5.26
C PHE A 97 7.03 8.91 -4.82
N ASN A 98 7.03 9.12 -3.50
CA ASN A 98 7.11 10.45 -2.91
C ASN A 98 8.56 10.84 -2.64
N ASN A 99 9.36 11.06 -3.70
CA ASN A 99 10.77 11.45 -3.57
C ASN A 99 10.93 12.98 -3.56
N PRO A 100 11.80 13.57 -2.72
CA PRO A 100 12.17 14.97 -2.88
C PRO A 100 12.74 15.20 -4.29
N PRO A 101 12.48 16.36 -4.92
CA PRO A 101 13.15 16.72 -6.16
C PRO A 101 14.67 16.80 -5.91
N SER A 102 15.44 16.53 -6.97
CA SER A 102 16.91 16.59 -6.99
C SER A 102 17.48 17.95 -6.58
N ASP A 103 16.65 18.99 -6.57
CA ASP A 103 17.07 20.38 -6.53
C ASP A 103 17.02 20.98 -5.11
N ASP A 104 17.02 20.13 -4.06
CA ASP A 104 17.13 20.47 -2.62
C ASP A 104 16.11 21.51 -2.06
N THR A 105 15.18 21.99 -2.90
CA THR A 105 14.27 23.11 -2.61
C THR A 105 12.96 22.67 -1.95
N ALA A 106 12.67 21.36 -1.92
CA ALA A 106 11.51 20.80 -1.24
C ALA A 106 11.90 19.58 -0.42
N ALA A 107 12.20 19.80 0.85
CA ALA A 107 12.38 18.73 1.82
C ALA A 107 11.06 17.97 1.99
N ARG A 108 10.98 16.75 1.46
CA ARG A 108 9.86 15.84 1.74
C ARG A 108 10.21 15.02 2.97
N LEU A 109 9.44 15.21 4.04
CA LEU A 109 9.61 14.49 5.32
C LEU A 109 9.36 12.98 5.18
N TYR A 110 8.54 12.56 4.22
CA TYR A 110 8.16 11.17 4.03
C TYR A 110 8.50 10.69 2.62
N VAL A 111 9.46 9.77 2.51
CA VAL A 111 9.85 9.12 1.25
C VAL A 111 9.38 7.68 1.26
N GLY A 112 8.74 7.26 0.17
CA GLY A 112 8.11 5.95 0.10
C GLY A 112 7.26 5.71 -1.14
N ALA A 113 6.50 4.62 -1.11
CA ALA A 113 5.57 4.23 -2.16
C ALA A 113 4.12 4.50 -1.75
N ILE A 114 3.32 4.99 -2.69
CA ILE A 114 1.88 5.22 -2.54
C ILE A 114 1.17 4.48 -3.66
N MET A 115 0.15 3.70 -3.31
CA MET A 115 -0.71 3.00 -4.26
C MET A 115 -2.16 3.40 -4.04
N LYS A 116 -2.78 3.93 -5.08
CA LYS A 116 -4.21 4.22 -5.11
C LYS A 116 -4.93 3.09 -5.83
N TYR A 117 -5.95 2.53 -5.20
CA TYR A 117 -6.74 1.45 -5.79
C TYR A 117 -8.22 1.65 -5.49
N GLN A 118 -9.09 1.15 -6.35
CA GLN A 118 -10.54 1.25 -6.15
C GLN A 118 -11.10 -0.11 -5.75
N GLU A 119 -11.93 -0.14 -4.72
CA GLU A 119 -12.69 -1.33 -4.35
C GLU A 119 -14.18 -1.05 -4.37
N LYS A 120 -14.94 -2.05 -4.82
CA LYS A 120 -16.41 -2.00 -4.83
C LYS A 120 -16.91 -2.74 -3.60
N PHE A 121 -17.51 -2.02 -2.65
CA PHE A 121 -18.23 -2.60 -1.53
C PHE A 121 -19.69 -2.88 -1.91
N SER A 122 -19.93 -3.67 -2.97
CA SER A 122 -21.30 -4.07 -3.29
C SER A 122 -21.69 -5.27 -2.43
N PHE A 123 -22.51 -5.03 -1.41
CA PHE A 123 -23.32 -6.08 -0.81
C PHE A 123 -24.50 -6.33 -1.76
N GLY A 124 -24.83 -7.58 -2.07
CA GLY A 124 -25.90 -7.94 -3.01
C GLY A 124 -27.33 -7.54 -2.60
N PHE A 125 -27.48 -6.53 -1.76
CA PHE A 125 -28.75 -5.92 -1.34
C PHE A 125 -28.99 -4.62 -2.11
N PRO A 126 -30.23 -4.31 -2.51
CA PRO A 126 -30.57 -3.13 -3.32
C PRO A 126 -30.33 -1.77 -2.64
N PHE A 127 -29.83 -1.73 -1.40
CA PHE A 127 -29.65 -0.52 -0.60
C PHE A 127 -28.19 -0.21 -0.24
N ALA A 128 -27.23 -1.04 -0.65
CA ALA A 128 -25.81 -0.79 -0.41
C ALA A 128 -25.22 0.04 -1.56
N SER A 129 -24.59 1.17 -1.22
CA SER A 129 -23.93 2.06 -2.19
C SER A 129 -23.02 1.28 -3.14
N LEU A 130 -23.23 1.50 -4.44
CA LEU A 130 -22.51 0.82 -5.53
C LEU A 130 -21.23 1.57 -5.94
N ASP A 131 -20.98 2.73 -5.33
CA ASP A 131 -19.90 3.59 -5.77
C ASP A 131 -18.54 3.00 -5.37
N PRO A 132 -17.59 2.91 -6.32
CA PRO A 132 -16.24 2.45 -6.03
C PRO A 132 -15.57 3.43 -5.05
N MET A 133 -15.04 2.90 -3.95
CA MET A 133 -14.29 3.68 -2.98
C MET A 133 -12.82 3.71 -3.37
N GLU A 134 -12.25 4.91 -3.51
CA GLU A 134 -10.80 5.09 -3.65
C GLU A 134 -10.13 4.83 -2.31
N MET A 135 -9.25 3.83 -2.30
CA MET A 135 -8.43 3.42 -1.18
C MET A 135 -6.98 3.79 -1.46
N ILE A 136 -6.27 4.14 -0.39
CA ILE A 136 -4.85 4.52 -0.46
C ILE A 136 -4.06 3.58 0.43
N SER A 137 -2.99 3.04 -0.14
CA SER A 137 -1.97 2.27 0.56
C SER A 137 -0.66 3.04 0.52
N GLU A 138 -0.07 3.29 1.69
CA GLU A 138 1.15 4.08 1.82
C GLU A 138 2.20 3.32 2.62
N ALA A 139 3.46 3.39 2.16
CA ALA A 139 4.60 2.81 2.85
C ALA A 139 5.77 3.79 2.81
N PHE A 140 5.97 4.52 3.91
CA PHE A 140 7.06 5.49 4.09
C PHE A 140 8.18 4.85 4.90
N LEU A 141 9.16 4.30 4.20
CA LEU A 141 10.33 3.67 4.83
C LEU A 141 11.55 4.60 4.86
N GLY A 142 11.40 5.81 4.32
CA GLY A 142 12.53 6.68 4.04
C GLY A 142 13.33 6.15 2.85
N ARG A 143 14.24 6.97 2.35
CA ARG A 143 15.28 6.54 1.43
C ARG A 143 16.61 7.08 1.91
N GLU A 144 17.58 6.19 2.04
CA GLU A 144 18.97 6.58 2.26
C GLU A 144 19.48 7.31 1.02
N PRO A 145 20.33 8.34 1.17
CA PRO A 145 21.00 8.97 0.05
C PRO A 145 21.81 7.91 -0.73
N THR A 146 21.97 8.12 -2.04
CA THR A 146 22.87 7.28 -2.84
C THR A 146 24.31 7.46 -2.37
N LYS A 147 25.16 6.45 -2.60
CA LYS A 147 26.60 6.55 -2.24
C LYS A 147 27.28 7.77 -2.84
N GLN A 148 26.86 8.19 -4.03
CA GLN A 148 27.40 9.39 -4.68
C GLN A 148 26.93 10.66 -3.96
N THR A 149 25.64 10.79 -3.62
CA THR A 149 25.14 11.90 -2.80
C THR A 149 25.81 11.93 -1.41
N CYS A 150 26.05 10.76 -0.81
CA CYS A 150 26.84 10.65 0.42
C CYS A 150 28.23 11.20 0.24
N LEU A 151 28.95 10.73 -0.78
CA LEU A 151 30.29 11.18 -1.09
C LEU A 151 30.32 12.71 -1.29
N GLU A 152 29.40 13.26 -2.07
CA GLU A 152 29.31 14.71 -2.31
C GLU A 152 29.05 15.51 -1.03
N ARG A 153 28.13 15.05 -0.17
CA ARG A 153 27.82 15.69 1.12
C ARG A 153 28.98 15.61 2.09
N THR A 154 29.63 14.44 2.16
CA THR A 154 30.80 14.20 2.99
C THR A 154 31.98 15.04 2.52
N CYS A 155 32.24 15.07 1.21
CA CYS A 155 33.27 15.92 0.61
C CYS A 155 33.03 17.41 0.88
N LYS A 156 31.77 17.85 0.81
CA LYS A 156 31.38 19.21 1.16
C LYS A 156 31.69 19.52 2.63
N ALA A 157 31.29 18.65 3.56
CA ALA A 157 31.57 18.84 4.99
C ALA A 157 33.08 18.87 5.30
N VAL A 158 33.87 18.00 4.66
CA VAL A 158 35.33 17.95 4.82
C VAL A 158 35.99 19.23 4.27
N ARG A 159 35.51 19.75 3.14
CA ARG A 159 35.95 21.05 2.60
C ARG A 159 35.58 22.21 3.52
N ASP A 160 34.40 22.20 4.12
CA ASP A 160 33.95 23.23 5.06
C ASP A 160 34.81 23.25 6.34
N LEU A 161 35.44 22.13 6.69
CA LEU A 161 36.43 22.02 7.78
C LEU A 161 37.85 22.45 7.37
N GLY A 162 38.06 22.89 6.13
CA GLY A 162 39.33 23.44 5.66
C GLY A 162 40.22 22.49 4.85
N ALA A 163 39.72 21.31 4.47
CA ALA A 163 40.47 20.41 3.59
C ALA A 163 40.50 20.93 2.14
N PRO A 164 41.65 20.85 1.44
CA PRO A 164 41.83 21.44 0.12
C PRO A 164 41.15 20.64 -1.01
N SER A 165 41.03 19.32 -0.87
CA SER A 165 40.38 18.44 -1.86
C SER A 165 39.92 17.14 -1.21
N CYS A 166 38.92 16.51 -1.83
CA CYS A 166 38.47 15.17 -1.46
C CYS A 166 38.89 14.10 -2.49
N ASP A 167 39.68 14.51 -3.47
CA ASP A 167 39.88 13.79 -4.72
C ASP A 167 41.24 13.06 -4.75
N GLY A 168 41.96 13.05 -3.62
CA GLY A 168 43.32 12.50 -3.50
C GLY A 168 44.41 13.24 -4.29
N ALA A 169 44.04 14.18 -5.16
CA ALA A 169 44.94 15.06 -5.88
C ALA A 169 45.54 16.10 -4.92
N GLY A 170 46.65 15.74 -4.27
CA GLY A 170 47.37 16.62 -3.36
C GLY A 170 48.18 15.94 -2.26
N GLY A 171 48.13 14.61 -2.12
CA GLY A 171 48.87 13.89 -1.07
C GLY A 171 48.27 14.09 0.34
N THR A 172 46.99 14.46 0.42
CA THR A 172 46.25 14.56 1.68
C THR A 172 45.93 13.18 2.26
N PRO A 173 45.90 13.04 3.60
CA PRO A 173 45.68 11.76 4.27
C PRO A 173 44.30 11.18 3.93
N HIS A 174 44.23 9.86 3.79
CA HIS A 174 42.95 9.15 3.68
C HIS A 174 42.08 9.49 4.90
N HIS A 175 40.96 10.17 4.68
CA HIS A 175 39.98 10.44 5.73
C HIS A 175 38.99 9.28 5.80
N THR A 176 39.04 8.50 6.89
CA THR A 176 38.01 7.51 7.18
C THR A 176 36.98 8.16 8.09
N LEU A 177 35.77 8.32 7.57
CA LEU A 177 34.62 8.78 8.34
C LEU A 177 33.75 7.57 8.64
N SER A 178 33.37 7.41 9.91
CA SER A 178 32.40 6.41 10.32
C SER A 178 31.03 7.07 10.24
N ASP A 179 30.21 6.62 9.30
CA ASP A 179 28.83 7.07 9.14
C ASP A 179 27.88 5.87 9.19
N ASN A 180 26.69 6.11 9.72
CA ASN A 180 25.59 5.18 9.90
C ASN A 180 24.46 5.46 8.89
N GLY A 181 24.82 5.82 7.65
CA GLY A 181 23.87 6.06 6.57
C GLY A 181 24.29 7.13 5.55
N CYS A 182 25.51 7.67 5.66
CA CYS A 182 26.14 8.54 4.65
C CYS A 182 27.57 8.11 4.27
#